data_AF-A0A847A303-F1
#
_entry.id   AF-A0A847A303-F1
#
_cell.length_a   1.000
_cell.length_b   1.000
_cell.length_c   1.000
_cell.angle_alpha   90.00
_cell.angle_beta   90.00
_cell.angle_gamma   90.00
#
_symmetry.space_group_name_H-M   'P 1'
#
loop_
_entity.id
_entity.type
_entity.pdbx_description
1 polymer ?
#
loop_
_entity_poly.entity_id
_entity_poly.type
_entity_poly.pdbx_seq_one_letter_code
_entity_poly.pdbx_strand_id
1 'polypeptide(L)'
;MMRHLHCREHHEVTTRVLQQAIDLATEPPSVAVLEPLGGGWVADEALGIAVYAALQCPEPENILKAFSLAVTHSGDSDSTGALCGNILGALHGEESLPPQLVFEVEGRGTILELADDFVYEFTRGHELHGEYGLYTRWTTRHPGW
;
A
#
# COMPACT_ATOMS: atom_id res chain seq x y z
N MET A 1 2.26 -3.73 -16.48
CA MET A 1 2.40 -2.60 -15.54
C MET A 1 2.71 -1.28 -16.27
N MET A 2 3.85 -1.14 -16.95
CA MET A 2 4.29 0.15 -17.55
C MET A 2 3.34 0.75 -18.61
N ARG A 3 2.60 -0.08 -19.35
CA ARG A 3 1.64 0.39 -20.37
C ARG A 3 0.52 1.29 -19.80
N HIS A 4 0.15 1.14 -18.52
CA HIS A 4 -0.85 2.00 -17.89
C HIS A 4 -0.30 3.37 -17.48
N LEU A 5 1.01 3.47 -17.19
CA LEU A 5 1.66 4.71 -16.79
C LEU A 5 1.98 5.60 -17.99
N HIS A 6 2.39 5.02 -19.13
CA HIS A 6 2.76 5.78 -20.33
C HIS A 6 1.64 6.64 -20.95
N CYS A 7 0.39 6.43 -20.53
CA CYS A 7 -0.75 7.25 -20.96
C CYS A 7 -1.08 8.40 -19.99
N ARG A 8 -0.29 8.59 -18.92
CA ARG A 8 -0.48 9.63 -17.91
C ARG A 8 0.55 10.73 -18.11
N GLU A 9 0.17 11.98 -17.92
CA GLU A 9 1.12 13.09 -17.92
C GLU A 9 2.10 12.95 -16.74
N HIS A 10 3.36 13.35 -16.92
CA HIS A 10 4.41 13.32 -15.89
C HIS A 10 4.73 11.93 -15.29
N HIS A 11 4.50 10.86 -16.04
CA HIS A 11 4.70 9.49 -15.57
C HIS A 11 6.16 9.05 -15.45
N GLU A 12 7.10 9.79 -16.02
CA GLU A 12 8.47 9.36 -16.29
C GLU A 12 9.24 9.03 -15.00
N VAL A 13 9.02 9.82 -13.95
CA VAL A 13 9.62 9.62 -12.62
C VAL A 13 9.14 8.30 -12.02
N THR A 14 7.81 8.08 -11.99
CA THR A 14 7.20 6.86 -11.46
C THR A 14 7.61 5.63 -12.27
N THR A 15 7.62 5.72 -13.60
CA THR A 15 8.09 4.63 -14.46
C THR A 15 9.53 4.25 -14.15
N ARG A 16 10.42 5.24 -14.04
CA ARG A 16 11.84 5.02 -13.73
C ARG A 16 12.03 4.36 -12.37
N VAL A 17 11.40 4.87 -11.32
CA VAL A 17 11.60 4.34 -9.96
C VAL A 17 11.04 2.92 -9.83
N LEU A 18 9.92 2.61 -10.48
CA LEU A 18 9.37 1.25 -10.48
C LEU A 18 10.26 0.27 -11.25
N GLN A 19 10.82 0.68 -12.39
CA GLN A 19 11.75 -0.17 -13.13
C GLN A 19 13.00 -0.44 -12.29
N GLN A 20 13.54 0.59 -11.66
CA GLN A 20 14.71 0.47 -10.80
C GLN A 20 14.44 -0.45 -9.59
N ALA A 21 13.29 -0.34 -8.94
CA ALA A 21 12.89 -1.22 -7.84
C ALA A 21 12.77 -2.69 -8.30
N ILE A 22 12.21 -2.93 -9.49
CA ILE A 22 12.11 -4.28 -10.09
C ILE A 22 13.49 -4.86 -10.36
N ASP A 23 14.39 -4.07 -10.95
CA ASP A 23 15.74 -4.52 -11.30
C ASP A 23 16.53 -4.85 -10.02
N LEU A 24 16.47 -3.99 -9.00
CA LEU A 24 17.16 -4.18 -7.72
C LEU A 24 16.62 -5.36 -6.91
N ALA A 25 15.33 -5.70 -7.04
CA ALA A 25 14.74 -6.86 -6.36
C ALA A 25 15.30 -8.22 -6.82
N THR A 26 16.09 -8.23 -7.90
CA THR A 26 16.83 -9.43 -8.35
C THR A 26 18.13 -9.66 -7.58
N GLU A 27 18.62 -8.66 -6.86
CA GLU A 27 19.85 -8.70 -6.07
C GLU A 27 19.56 -9.06 -4.60
N PRO A 28 20.51 -9.67 -3.87
CA PRO A 28 20.37 -9.89 -2.44
C PRO A 28 20.21 -8.57 -1.66
N PRO A 29 19.33 -8.50 -0.64
CA PRO A 29 19.07 -7.26 0.06
C PRO A 29 20.28 -6.75 0.84
N SER A 30 20.61 -5.47 0.63
CA SER A 30 21.65 -4.76 1.36
C SER A 30 21.38 -3.25 1.35
N VAL A 31 22.01 -2.51 2.27
CA VAL A 31 21.91 -1.04 2.32
C VAL A 31 22.35 -0.41 0.99
N ALA A 32 23.40 -0.95 0.37
CA ALA A 32 23.90 -0.47 -0.92
C ALA A 32 22.91 -0.72 -2.08
N VAL A 33 22.07 -1.75 -1.99
CA VAL A 33 21.01 -2.01 -2.99
C VAL A 33 19.83 -1.04 -2.81
N LEU A 34 19.58 -0.58 -1.59
CA LEU A 34 18.51 0.39 -1.28
C LEU A 34 18.91 1.84 -1.56
N GLU A 35 20.18 2.21 -1.38
CA GLU A 35 20.67 3.59 -1.54
C GLU A 35 20.23 4.27 -2.86
N PRO A 36 20.24 3.60 -4.03
CA PRO A 36 19.79 4.21 -5.27
C PRO A 36 18.30 4.56 -5.33
N LEU A 37 17.46 3.92 -4.49
CA LEU A 37 16.02 4.22 -4.38
C LEU A 37 15.74 5.45 -3.52
N GLY A 38 16.77 6.01 -2.88
CA GLY A 38 16.67 7.22 -2.07
C GLY A 38 16.34 6.95 -0.59
N GLY A 39 15.86 7.99 0.09
CA GLY A 39 15.57 7.96 1.51
C GLY A 39 14.10 7.80 1.85
N GLY A 40 13.19 7.90 0.88
CA GLY A 40 11.75 7.93 1.11
C GLY A 40 11.20 9.34 1.37
N TRP A 41 12.00 10.38 1.17
CA TRP A 41 11.63 11.77 1.48
C TRP A 41 10.60 12.36 0.50
N VAL A 42 10.46 11.73 -0.65
CA VAL A 42 9.51 12.09 -1.71
C VAL A 42 8.74 10.86 -2.14
N ALA A 43 7.55 11.08 -2.71
CA ALA A 43 6.59 10.02 -2.99
C ALA A 43 7.14 8.92 -3.91
N ASP A 44 7.98 9.26 -4.89
CA ASP A 44 8.58 8.29 -5.81
C ASP A 44 9.62 7.41 -5.12
N GLU A 45 10.48 7.98 -4.25
CA GLU A 45 11.41 7.19 -3.43
C GLU A 45 10.65 6.23 -2.50
N ALA A 46 9.61 6.74 -1.83
CA ALA A 46 8.81 5.93 -0.91
C ALA A 46 8.15 4.74 -1.63
N LEU A 47 7.59 5.01 -2.83
CA LEU A 47 7.03 3.98 -3.70
C LEU A 47 8.09 2.96 -4.17
N GLY A 48 9.28 3.43 -4.55
CA GLY A 48 10.38 2.57 -5.00
C GLY A 48 10.81 1.58 -3.91
N ILE A 49 11.06 2.07 -2.70
CA ILE A 49 11.46 1.24 -1.55
C ILE A 49 10.35 0.24 -1.19
N ALA A 50 9.09 0.67 -1.16
CA ALA A 50 7.97 -0.20 -0.85
C ALA A 50 7.79 -1.34 -1.85
N VAL A 51 7.89 -1.04 -3.16
CA VAL A 51 7.80 -2.03 -4.24
C VAL A 51 8.99 -2.99 -4.20
N TYR A 52 10.20 -2.47 -3.99
CA TYR A 52 11.39 -3.30 -3.82
C TYR A 52 11.22 -4.30 -2.66
N ALA A 53 10.80 -3.83 -1.49
CA ALA A 53 10.60 -4.68 -0.32
C ALA A 53 9.53 -5.77 -0.53
N ALA A 54 8.41 -5.41 -1.19
CA ALA A 54 7.35 -6.35 -1.53
C ALA A 54 7.82 -7.41 -2.55
N LEU A 55 8.61 -7.02 -3.56
CA LEU A 55 9.17 -7.96 -4.54
C LEU A 55 10.24 -8.88 -3.95
N GLN A 56 11.00 -8.39 -2.97
CA GLN A 56 12.04 -9.19 -2.30
C GLN A 56 11.45 -10.32 -1.43
N CYS A 57 10.23 -10.12 -0.91
CA CYS A 57 9.55 -11.02 0.01
C CYS A 57 8.05 -11.11 -0.33
N PRO A 58 7.70 -11.67 -1.50
CA PRO A 58 6.33 -11.60 -2.01
C PRO A 58 5.40 -12.60 -1.33
N GLU A 59 5.91 -13.64 -0.67
CA GLU A 59 5.09 -14.67 -0.05
C GLU A 59 4.56 -14.25 1.33
N PRO A 60 3.34 -14.65 1.71
CA PRO A 60 2.69 -14.22 2.94
C PRO A 60 3.49 -14.58 4.21
N GLU A 61 4.18 -15.72 4.23
CA GLU A 61 5.05 -16.12 5.34
C GLU A 61 6.24 -15.17 5.57
N ASN A 62 6.57 -14.33 4.57
CA ASN A 62 7.70 -13.40 4.61
C ASN A 62 7.29 -11.94 4.79
N ILE A 63 6.01 -11.62 5.05
CA ILE A 63 5.53 -10.24 5.17
C ILE A 63 6.30 -9.44 6.24
N LEU A 64 6.62 -10.04 7.39
CA LEU A 64 7.46 -9.39 8.40
C LEU A 64 8.83 -8.98 7.87
N LYS A 65 9.43 -9.82 7.02
CA LYS A 65 10.73 -9.54 6.40
C LYS A 65 10.59 -8.42 5.37
N ALA A 66 9.51 -8.41 4.60
CA ALA A 66 9.20 -7.30 3.70
C ALA A 66 9.06 -5.98 4.46
N PHE A 67 8.31 -5.96 5.57
CA PHE A 67 8.16 -4.76 6.40
C PHE A 67 9.50 -4.32 6.99
N SER A 68 10.29 -5.25 7.50
CA SER A 68 11.64 -4.96 8.00
C SER A 68 12.48 -4.30 6.91
N LEU A 69 12.47 -4.81 5.67
CA LEU A 69 13.21 -4.18 4.56
C LEU A 69 12.68 -2.79 4.22
N ALA A 70 11.35 -2.63 4.19
CA ALA A 70 10.72 -1.36 3.85
C ALA A 70 11.06 -0.26 4.86
N VAL A 71 11.24 -0.58 6.15
CA VAL A 71 11.50 0.42 7.20
C VAL A 71 12.97 0.51 7.64
N THR A 72 13.82 -0.43 7.20
CA THR A 72 15.26 -0.44 7.57
C THR A 72 16.09 0.33 6.54
N HIS A 73 15.91 1.63 6.51
CA HIS A 73 16.75 2.58 5.77
C HIS A 73 16.90 3.88 6.57
N SER A 74 17.85 4.74 6.21
CA SER A 74 18.22 5.92 6.98
C SER A 74 17.32 7.14 6.76
N GLY A 75 16.14 6.97 6.18
CA GLY A 75 15.25 8.07 5.79
C GLY A 75 13.83 7.89 6.33
N ASP A 76 12.86 8.39 5.57
CA ASP A 76 11.46 8.47 5.99
C ASP A 76 10.73 7.13 5.77
N SER A 77 10.63 6.35 6.85
CA SER A 77 10.27 4.92 6.80
C SER A 77 8.79 4.64 7.06
N ASP A 78 8.03 5.62 7.50
CA ASP A 78 6.60 5.47 7.79
C ASP A 78 5.81 5.22 6.49
N SER A 79 6.10 6.01 5.45
CA SER A 79 5.45 5.97 4.16
C SER A 79 5.85 4.74 3.36
N THR A 80 7.12 4.33 3.43
CA THR A 80 7.61 3.11 2.78
C THR A 80 6.97 1.86 3.40
N GLY A 81 6.91 1.79 4.73
CA GLY A 81 6.24 0.72 5.47
C GLY A 81 4.75 0.65 5.16
N ALA A 82 4.05 1.78 5.17
CA ALA A 82 2.63 1.87 4.85
C ALA A 82 2.31 1.42 3.41
N LEU A 83 3.10 1.89 2.43
CA LEU A 83 2.94 1.48 1.03
C LEU A 83 3.23 -0.01 0.84
N CYS A 84 4.27 -0.55 1.50
CA CYS A 84 4.58 -1.98 1.46
C CYS A 84 3.42 -2.82 2.04
N GLY A 85 2.87 -2.38 3.18
CA GLY A 85 1.68 -2.97 3.80
C GLY A 85 0.45 -2.96 2.89
N ASN A 86 0.17 -1.83 2.21
CA ASN A 86 -0.93 -1.74 1.26
C ASN A 86 -0.77 -2.71 0.09
N ILE A 87 0.44 -2.85 -0.47
CA ILE A 87 0.71 -3.76 -1.59
C ILE A 87 0.51 -5.22 -1.17
N LEU A 88 1.15 -5.64 -0.07
CA LEU A 88 1.10 -7.04 0.38
C LEU A 88 -0.27 -7.40 0.97
N GLY A 89 -0.92 -6.47 1.69
CA GLY A 89 -2.27 -6.66 2.21
C GLY A 89 -3.32 -6.76 1.10
N ALA A 90 -3.18 -5.98 0.02
CA ALA A 90 -4.06 -6.12 -1.15
C ALA A 90 -3.84 -7.46 -1.89
N LEU A 91 -2.60 -7.97 -1.89
CA LEU A 91 -2.26 -9.22 -2.57
C LEU A 91 -2.72 -10.46 -1.78
N HIS A 92 -2.57 -10.46 -0.46
CA HIS A 92 -2.74 -11.65 0.38
C HIS A 92 -3.92 -11.58 1.36
N GLY A 93 -4.56 -10.42 1.48
CA GLY A 93 -5.64 -10.17 2.43
C GLY A 93 -5.15 -9.84 3.84
N GLU A 94 -6.05 -9.28 4.67
CA GLU A 94 -5.75 -8.86 6.04
C GLU A 94 -5.23 -10.02 6.91
N GLU A 95 -5.76 -11.23 6.72
CA GLU A 95 -5.39 -12.41 7.51
C GLU A 95 -3.92 -12.83 7.36
N SER A 96 -3.26 -12.36 6.31
CA SER A 96 -1.82 -12.60 6.08
C SER A 96 -0.92 -11.66 6.89
N LEU A 97 -1.46 -10.54 7.40
CA LEU A 97 -0.68 -9.52 8.07
C LEU A 97 -0.19 -10.01 9.45
N PRO A 98 1.00 -9.58 9.91
CA PRO A 98 1.58 -10.09 11.14
C PRO A 98 0.75 -9.66 12.36
N PRO A 99 0.13 -10.59 13.11
CA PRO A 99 -0.79 -10.23 14.18
C PRO A 99 -0.14 -9.35 15.25
N GLN A 100 1.12 -9.63 15.59
CA GLN A 100 1.89 -8.89 16.58
C GLN A 100 2.14 -7.42 16.22
N LEU A 101 1.98 -7.03 14.94
CA LEU A 101 2.05 -5.62 14.53
C LEU A 101 0.65 -5.03 14.41
N VAL A 102 -0.28 -5.77 13.79
CA VAL A 102 -1.65 -5.33 13.57
C VAL A 102 -2.36 -4.99 14.88
N PHE A 103 -2.15 -5.77 15.94
CA PHE A 103 -2.77 -5.51 17.25
C PHE A 103 -2.35 -4.18 17.90
N GLU A 104 -1.20 -3.63 17.53
CA GLU A 104 -0.65 -2.40 18.11
C GLU A 104 -1.06 -1.14 17.32
N VAL A 105 -1.78 -1.29 16.19
CA VAL A 105 -2.16 -0.16 15.33
C VAL A 105 -3.22 0.71 16.02
N GLU A 106 -2.86 1.96 16.28
CA GLU A 106 -3.81 2.97 16.74
C GLU A 106 -4.95 3.14 15.72
N GLY A 107 -6.18 3.16 16.21
CA GLY A 107 -7.35 3.34 15.33
C GLY A 107 -7.67 2.13 14.43
N ARG A 108 -7.08 0.95 14.67
CA ARG A 108 -7.36 -0.27 13.87
C ARG A 108 -8.84 -0.50 13.62
N GLY A 109 -9.68 -0.37 14.65
CA GLY A 109 -11.13 -0.57 14.51
C GLY A 109 -11.76 0.37 13.48
N THR A 110 -11.35 1.63 13.47
CA THR A 110 -11.81 2.63 12.49
C THR A 110 -11.30 2.30 11.09
N ILE A 111 -10.03 1.88 10.96
CA ILE A 111 -9.44 1.51 9.66
C ILE A 111 -10.21 0.33 9.04
N LEU A 112 -10.56 -0.68 9.84
CA LEU A 112 -11.34 -1.82 9.39
C LEU A 112 -12.76 -1.46 9.00
N GLU A 113 -13.44 -0.61 9.79
CA GLU A 113 -14.77 -0.11 9.43
C GLU A 113 -14.72 0.64 8.08
N LEU A 114 -13.70 1.47 7.85
CA LEU A 114 -13.49 2.17 6.58
C LEU A 114 -13.17 1.23 5.43
N ALA A 115 -12.39 0.16 5.66
CA ALA A 115 -12.07 -0.83 4.64
C ALA A 115 -13.32 -1.61 4.20
N ASP A 116 -14.14 -2.07 5.16
CA ASP A 116 -15.42 -2.73 4.90
C ASP A 116 -16.38 -1.80 4.16
N ASP A 117 -16.51 -0.55 4.64
CA ASP A 117 -17.35 0.45 4.00
C ASP A 117 -16.88 0.75 2.56
N PHE A 118 -15.56 0.85 2.32
CA PHE A 118 -15.02 1.00 0.96
C PHE A 118 -15.44 -0.17 0.06
N VAL A 119 -15.35 -1.41 0.53
CA VAL A 119 -15.80 -2.58 -0.25
C VAL A 119 -17.29 -2.48 -0.54
N TYR A 120 -18.12 -2.11 0.44
CA TYR A 120 -19.56 -1.96 0.24
C TYR A 120 -19.91 -0.86 -0.78
N GLU A 121 -19.29 0.31 -0.71
CA GLU A 121 -19.53 1.40 -1.66
C GLU A 121 -19.29 0.95 -3.10
N PHE A 122 -18.14 0.31 -3.34
CA PHE A 122 -17.70 -0.02 -4.70
C PHE A 122 -18.27 -1.35 -5.24
N THR A 123 -18.85 -2.20 -4.39
CA THR A 123 -19.45 -3.48 -4.82
C THR A 123 -20.97 -3.52 -4.70
N ARG A 124 -21.54 -2.72 -3.80
CA ARG A 124 -22.97 -2.72 -3.43
C ARG A 124 -23.58 -1.31 -3.39
N GLY A 125 -22.90 -0.31 -3.94
CA GLY A 125 -23.35 1.10 -3.92
C GLY A 125 -24.79 1.32 -4.40
N HIS A 126 -25.26 0.58 -5.41
CA HIS A 126 -26.66 0.69 -5.85
C HIS A 126 -27.66 0.30 -4.74
N GLU A 127 -27.36 -0.71 -3.93
CA GLU A 127 -28.20 -1.11 -2.79
C GLU A 127 -28.15 -0.08 -1.65
N LEU A 128 -27.02 0.61 -1.49
CA LEU A 128 -26.79 1.63 -0.45
C LEU A 128 -27.45 2.98 -0.77
N HIS A 129 -27.49 3.34 -2.06
CA HIS A 129 -27.95 4.64 -2.56
C HIS A 129 -29.31 4.63 -3.29
N GLY A 130 -29.82 3.46 -3.70
CA GLY A 130 -30.91 3.35 -4.68
C GLY A 130 -32.33 3.18 -4.13
N GLU A 131 -32.56 2.26 -3.20
CA GLU A 131 -33.93 1.73 -2.98
C GLU A 131 -34.68 2.28 -1.75
N TYR A 132 -33.99 2.88 -0.78
CA TYR A 132 -34.57 3.27 0.51
C TYR A 132 -34.72 4.80 0.72
N GLY A 133 -34.57 5.60 -0.35
CA GLY A 133 -34.68 7.06 -0.31
C GLY A 133 -33.37 7.77 0.08
N LEU A 134 -33.38 9.12 0.09
CA LEU A 134 -32.19 9.98 0.28
C LEU A 134 -31.50 9.82 1.66
N TYR A 135 -32.17 9.19 2.63
CA TYR A 135 -31.71 9.05 4.01
C TYR A 135 -31.61 7.57 4.39
N THR A 136 -30.41 7.03 4.28
CA THR A 136 -30.08 5.68 4.75
C THR A 136 -29.09 5.79 5.91
N ARG A 137 -28.88 4.68 6.64
CA ARG A 137 -27.77 4.63 7.62
C ARG A 137 -26.43 4.92 6.94
N TRP A 138 -26.30 4.55 5.66
CA TRP A 138 -25.14 4.83 4.83
C TRP A 138 -24.92 6.34 4.67
N THR A 139 -25.91 7.09 4.18
CA THR A 139 -25.80 8.56 4.00
C THR A 139 -25.73 9.33 5.32
N THR A 140 -26.13 8.72 6.45
CA THR A 140 -25.92 9.30 7.78
C THR A 140 -24.46 9.21 8.22
N ARG A 141 -23.81 8.07 7.96
CA ARG A 141 -22.38 7.84 8.29
C ARG A 141 -21.45 8.54 7.31
N HIS A 142 -21.77 8.49 6.02
CA HIS A 142 -20.99 9.04 4.90
C HIS A 142 -21.82 10.09 4.16
N PRO A 143 -21.87 11.33 4.68
CA PRO A 143 -22.87 12.28 4.22
C PRO A 143 -22.47 13.08 2.96
N GLY A 144 -21.26 12.84 2.43
CA GLY A 144 -20.85 13.28 1.09
C GLY A 144 -20.75 14.80 0.89
N TRP A 145 -20.67 15.58 1.96
CA TRP A 145 -20.55 17.05 1.96
C TRP A 145 -19.16 17.53 2.35
#